data_AF-A0A4S2L7Y6-F1
#
_entry.id   AF-A0A4S2L7Y6-F1
#
_cell.length_a   1.000
_cell.length_b   1.000
_cell.length_c   1.000
_cell.angle_alpha   90.00
_cell.angle_beta   90.00
_cell.angle_gamma   90.00
#
_symmetry.space_group_name_H-M   'P 1'
#
loop_
_entity.id
_entity.type
_entity.pdbx_description
1 polymer ?
#
loop_
_entity_poly.entity_id
_entity_poly.type
_entity_poly.pdbx_seq_one_letter_code
_entity_poly.pdbx_strand_id
1 'polypeptide(L)'
;MIWWMQLLIIVVCGAILHLPEFVDAVDFADCGSTGAIVVSVDVFPCNNDPCTLVKGALTTFTVNFVARKWQPLTQCLPALLRICFHCRVS
;
A
#
# COMPACT_ATOMS: atom_id res chain seq x y z
N MET A 1 20.28 -13.65 -42.35
CA MET A 1 18.95 -14.01 -41.78
C MET A 1 18.97 -14.17 -40.25
N ILE A 2 20.11 -14.43 -39.59
CA ILE A 2 20.26 -14.54 -38.12
C ILE A 2 20.12 -13.20 -37.37
N TRP A 3 20.64 -12.11 -37.93
CA TRP A 3 20.59 -10.77 -37.32
C TRP A 3 19.17 -10.21 -37.13
N TRP A 4 18.21 -10.62 -37.97
CA TRP A 4 16.81 -10.21 -37.86
C TRP A 4 16.10 -10.83 -36.65
N MET A 5 16.42 -12.08 -36.33
CA MET A 5 15.82 -12.80 -35.20
C MET A 5 16.30 -12.23 -33.85
N GLN A 6 17.56 -11.80 -33.76
CA GLN A 6 18.09 -11.19 -32.54
C GLN A 6 17.48 -9.81 -32.26
N LEU A 7 17.23 -9.01 -33.30
CA LEU A 7 16.55 -7.72 -33.18
C LEU A 7 15.12 -7.89 -32.64
N LEU A 8 14.39 -8.90 -33.12
CA LEU A 8 13.03 -9.19 -32.64
C LEU A 8 13.02 -9.62 -31.16
N ILE A 9 14.00 -10.43 -30.71
CA ILE A 9 14.10 -10.86 -29.32
C ILE A 9 14.33 -9.67 -28.37
N ILE A 10 15.18 -8.71 -28.75
CA ILE A 10 15.47 -7.53 -27.93
C ILE A 10 14.22 -6.64 -27.82
N VAL A 11 13.48 -6.44 -28.92
CA VAL A 11 12.25 -5.65 -28.94
C VAL A 11 11.15 -6.29 -28.08
N VAL A 12 10.98 -7.62 -28.18
CA VAL A 12 10.02 -8.35 -27.34
C VAL A 12 10.42 -8.31 -25.87
N CYS A 13 11.69 -8.47 -25.54
CA CYS A 13 12.18 -8.45 -24.16
C CYS A 13 12.06 -7.06 -23.52
N GLY A 14 12.33 -5.99 -24.28
CA GLY A 14 12.13 -4.61 -23.84
C GLY A 14 10.67 -4.27 -23.54
N ALA A 15 9.72 -4.80 -24.33
CA ALA A 15 8.30 -4.60 -24.09
C ALA A 15 7.78 -5.28 -22.79
N ILE A 16 8.42 -6.37 -22.37
CA ILE A 16 8.04 -7.10 -21.13
C ILE A 16 8.48 -6.33 -19.87
N LEU A 17 9.60 -5.59 -19.93
CA LEU A 17 10.14 -4.83 -18.79
C LEU A 17 9.42 -3.50 -18.52
N HIS A 18 8.47 -3.11 -19.37
CA HIS A 18 7.67 -1.89 -19.23
C HIS A 18 6.24 -2.14 -18.73
N LEU A 19 5.93 -3.35 -18.26
CA LEU A 19 4.71 -3.55 -17.51
C LEU A 19 4.84 -2.81 -16.18
N PRO A 20 4.03 -1.77 -15.91
CA PRO A 20 3.99 -1.22 -14.56
C PRO A 20 3.56 -2.35 -13.63
N GLU A 21 4.38 -2.64 -12.62
CA GLU A 21 4.06 -3.62 -11.57
C GLU A 21 2.74 -3.17 -10.91
N PHE A 22 1.64 -3.82 -11.27
CA PHE A 22 0.32 -3.57 -10.69
C PHE A 22 0.29 -4.22 -9.30
N VAL A 23 -0.10 -3.48 -8.27
CA VAL A 23 -0.26 -4.04 -6.91
C VAL A 23 -1.76 -4.14 -6.63
N ASP A 24 -2.25 -5.36 -6.46
CA ASP A 24 -3.65 -5.59 -6.10
C ASP A 24 -3.99 -5.03 -4.71
N ALA A 25 -5.24 -4.57 -4.60
CA ALA A 25 -6.07 -4.44 -3.40
C ALA A 25 -5.36 -4.23 -2.05
N VAL A 26 -5.36 -2.99 -1.54
CA VAL A 26 -5.02 -2.69 -0.14
C VAL A 26 -6.07 -3.28 0.78
N ASP A 27 -5.84 -4.51 1.22
CA ASP A 27 -6.45 -5.01 2.44
C ASP A 27 -5.63 -4.50 3.63
N PHE A 28 -6.28 -3.79 4.55
CA PHE A 28 -5.67 -3.33 5.79
C PHE A 28 -6.12 -4.20 6.96
N ALA A 29 -5.18 -4.47 7.87
CA ALA A 29 -5.47 -5.17 9.12
C ALA A 29 -4.87 -4.41 10.31
N ASP A 30 -5.61 -4.39 11.43
CA ASP A 30 -5.06 -3.93 12.71
C ASP A 30 -4.09 -5.00 13.24
N CYS A 31 -2.80 -4.65 13.29
CA CYS A 31 -1.70 -5.53 13.68
C CYS A 31 -1.32 -5.43 15.16
N GLY A 32 -2.30 -5.10 16.00
CA GLY A 32 -2.12 -5.00 17.44
C GLY A 32 -1.91 -3.56 17.89
N SER A 33 -2.79 -2.66 17.47
CA SER A 33 -2.84 -1.30 17.99
C SER A 33 -3.15 -1.32 19.49
N THR A 34 -2.40 -0.54 20.27
CA THR A 34 -2.56 -0.43 21.72
C THR A 34 -3.04 0.95 22.11
N GLY A 35 -4.00 1.02 23.03
CA GLY A 35 -4.61 2.30 23.44
C GLY A 35 -5.56 2.93 22.42
N ALA A 36 -5.73 2.33 21.23
CA ALA A 36 -6.66 2.75 20.19
C ALA A 36 -7.43 1.58 19.56
N ILE A 37 -8.51 1.89 18.87
CA ILE A 37 -9.26 1.01 17.97
C ILE A 37 -9.27 1.68 16.61
N VAL A 38 -8.72 1.03 15.57
CA VAL A 38 -8.83 1.51 14.20
C VAL A 38 -10.26 1.32 13.72
N VAL A 39 -10.87 2.38 13.18
CA VAL A 39 -12.25 2.39 12.67
C VAL A 39 -12.24 2.26 11.15
N SER A 40 -11.41 3.04 10.47
CA SER A 40 -11.25 2.97 9.02
C SER A 40 -9.87 3.44 8.58
N VAL A 41 -9.47 3.03 7.40
CA VAL A 41 -8.29 3.53 6.69
C VAL A 41 -8.73 3.94 5.30
N ASP A 42 -8.58 5.22 4.98
CA ASP A 42 -8.88 5.78 3.67
C ASP A 42 -7.56 6.00 2.91
N VAL A 43 -7.55 5.68 1.62
CA VAL A 43 -6.35 5.75 0.77
C VAL A 43 -6.59 6.75 -0.36
N PHE A 44 -5.66 7.70 -0.55
CA PHE A 44 -5.73 8.69 -1.61
C PHE A 44 -4.38 8.83 -2.35
N PRO A 45 -4.35 8.83 -3.69
CA PRO A 45 -5.46 8.60 -4.59
C PRO A 45 -5.85 7.12 -4.66
N CYS A 46 -7.14 6.83 -4.73
CA CYS A 46 -7.68 5.49 -5.01
C CYS A 46 -8.74 5.62 -6.10
N ASN A 47 -8.47 5.04 -7.27
CA ASN A 47 -9.33 5.19 -8.46
C ASN A 47 -10.39 4.08 -8.56
N ASN A 48 -10.13 2.92 -7.95
CA ASN A 48 -11.01 1.75 -7.99
C ASN A 48 -10.92 1.01 -6.66
N ASP A 49 -12.03 0.42 -6.24
CA ASP A 49 -12.05 -0.54 -5.14
C ASP A 49 -11.94 -1.97 -5.69
N PRO A 50 -10.99 -2.78 -5.19
CA PRO A 50 -10.07 -2.48 -4.09
C PRO A 50 -8.87 -1.63 -4.54
N CYS A 51 -8.38 -0.75 -3.66
CA CYS A 51 -7.33 0.21 -3.99
C CYS A 51 -6.01 -0.43 -4.41
N THR A 52 -5.38 0.06 -5.48
CA THR A 52 -4.06 -0.39 -5.98
C THR A 52 -2.96 0.59 -5.58
N LEU A 53 -1.90 0.12 -4.90
CA LEU A 53 -0.75 0.97 -4.54
C LEU A 53 0.36 0.87 -5.57
N VAL A 54 0.63 1.96 -6.28
CA VAL A 54 1.70 1.97 -7.29
C VAL A 54 3.04 2.31 -6.63
N LYS A 55 4.05 1.44 -6.83
CA LYS A 55 5.41 1.69 -6.37
C LYS A 55 5.95 3.00 -6.97
N GLY A 56 6.53 3.84 -6.11
CA GLY A 56 7.06 5.15 -6.51
C GLY A 56 6.01 6.25 -6.65
N ALA A 57 4.72 5.95 -6.46
CA ALA A 57 3.66 6.96 -6.40
C ALA A 57 3.47 7.50 -4.97
N LEU A 58 3.16 8.80 -4.86
CA LEU A 58 2.78 9.39 -3.59
C LEU A 58 1.37 8.93 -3.22
N THR A 59 1.25 8.23 -2.10
CA THR A 59 -0.04 7.80 -1.54
C THR A 59 -0.19 8.34 -0.13
N THR A 60 -1.38 8.84 0.18
CA THR A 60 -1.80 9.34 1.48
C THR A 60 -2.73 8.33 2.13
N PHE A 61 -2.45 7.98 3.38
CA PHE A 61 -3.31 7.13 4.19
C PHE A 61 -3.91 7.97 5.32
N THR A 62 -5.23 8.00 5.42
CA THR A 62 -5.96 8.64 6.51
C THR A 62 -6.52 7.57 7.42
N VAL A 63 -6.16 7.62 8.70
CA VAL A 63 -6.55 6.60 9.68
C VAL A 63 -7.53 7.22 10.66
N ASN A 64 -8.76 6.72 10.67
CA ASN A 64 -9.75 7.07 11.68
C ASN A 64 -9.67 6.05 12.81
N PHE A 65 -9.48 6.52 14.04
CA PHE A 65 -9.36 5.66 15.21
C PHE A 65 -10.03 6.28 16.44
N VAL A 66 -10.39 5.43 17.39
CA VAL A 66 -10.94 5.82 18.69
C VAL A 66 -9.95 5.45 19.79
N ALA A 67 -9.57 6.41 20.64
CA ALA A 67 -8.75 6.15 21.81
C ALA A 67 -9.55 5.37 22.86
N ARG A 68 -8.97 4.29 23.42
CA ARG A 68 -9.67 3.42 24.39
C ARG A 68 -9.74 3.99 25.80
N LYS A 69 -8.93 5.00 26.13
CA LYS A 69 -8.90 5.64 27.45
C LYS A 69 -8.65 7.14 27.33
N TRP A 70 -9.29 7.91 28.22
CA TRP A 70 -8.84 9.26 28.56
C TRP A 70 -7.43 9.14 29.15
N GLN A 71 -6.44 9.64 28.44
CA GLN A 71 -5.09 9.73 28.95
C GLN A 71 -4.94 11.13 29.55
N PRO A 72 -4.73 11.27 30.87
CA PRO A 72 -4.37 12.55 31.43
C PRO A 72 -3.04 13.00 30.79
N LEU A 73 -2.91 14.29 30.45
CA LEU A 73 -1.74 14.90 29.78
C LEU A 73 -0.38 14.57 30.44
N THR A 74 -0.40 14.03 31.66
CA THR A 74 0.76 13.58 32.44
C THR A 74 1.25 12.18 32.11
N GLN A 75 0.48 11.38 31.37
CA GLN A 75 0.88 10.07 30.85
C GLN A 75 0.68 10.07 29.33
N CYS A 76 1.55 10.80 28.62
CA CYS A 76 1.75 10.67 27.18
C CYS A 76 2.32 9.28 26.84
N LEU A 77 1.61 8.20 27.15
CA LEU A 77 1.84 6.96 26.44
C LEU A 77 1.15 7.16 25.09
N PRO A 78 1.86 7.34 23.98
CA PRO A 78 1.20 7.54 22.70
C PRO A 78 0.30 6.32 22.42
N ALA A 79 -0.95 6.58 21.99
CA ALA A 79 -1.72 5.52 21.33
C ALA A 79 -0.87 5.01 20.17
N LEU A 80 -0.51 3.73 20.20
CA LEU A 80 0.39 3.15 19.23
C LEU A 80 -0.45 2.41 18.20
N LEU A 81 -0.69 3.09 17.07
CA LEU A 81 -1.39 2.53 15.92
C LEU A 81 -0.44 1.61 15.15
N ARG A 82 -0.87 0.38 14.90
CA ARG A 82 -0.15 -0.61 14.09
C ARG A 82 -1.07 -1.10 12.98
N ILE A 83 -0.86 -0.60 11.77
CA ILE A 83 -1.63 -0.97 10.59
C ILE A 83 -0.70 -1.73 9.67
N CYS A 84 -1.08 -2.96 9.30
CA CYS A 84 -0.39 -3.67 8.24
C CYS A 84 -1.18 -3.57 6.94
N PHE A 85 -0.44 -3.41 5.87
CA PHE A 85 -0.94 -3.50 4.52
C PHE A 85 -0.40 -4.79 3.91
N HIS A 86 -1.29 -5.62 3.38
CA HIS A 86 -0.87 -6.75 2.56
C HIS A 86 -0.56 -6.25 1.16
N CYS A 87 0.70 -5.93 0.89
CA CYS A 87 1.16 -5.67 -0.47
C CYS A 87 1.46 -7.00 -1.16
N ARG A 88 0.61 -7.42 -2.11
CA ARG A 88 0.94 -8.55 -2.98
C ARG A 88 1.66 -8.01 -4.22
N VAL A 89 2.91 -8.46 -4.40
CA VAL A 89 3.67 -8.25 -5.65
C VAL A 89 3.15 -9.28 -6.66
N SER A 90 2.56 -8.84 -7.77
CA SER A 90 2.22 -9.71 -8.89
C SER A 90 3.37 -9.77 -9.89
#